data_AF-K1UDA0-F1
#
_entry.id   AF-K1UDA0-F1
#
_cell.length_a   1.000
_cell.length_b   1.000
_cell.length_c   1.000
_cell.angle_alpha   90.00
_cell.angle_beta   90.00
_cell.angle_gamma   90.00
#
_symmetry.space_group_name_H-M   'P 1'
#
loop_
_entity.id
_entity.type
_entity.pdbx_description
1 polymer ?
#
loop_
_entity_poly.entity_id
_entity_poly.type
_entity_poly.pdbx_seq_one_letter_code
_entity_poly.pdbx_strand_id
1 'polypeptide(L)'
;MLLASLFFVSLSASCQNRAAKTDRPYSTTTQKLVDLVEHDSRIKSLLSEAIEKGRKINPDPSTNPAQSLEAYYDFIDRSQTAMPWDVIFCPGQPSIFGRMYQALCYCYFINCMPLESLENESLFTNSVQYVEPYRSWLVDYCKSWGSFLSSPVSWNKEYKALMMQQEELGMTKGWYEDPSNWHSFNDFFSRRLASADQR
;
A
#
# COMPACT_ATOMS: atom_id res chain seq x y z
N MET A 1 -34.19 -41.03 -43.46
CA MET A 1 -34.75 -39.84 -42.80
C MET A 1 -33.70 -39.30 -41.83
N LEU A 2 -33.07 -38.19 -42.19
CA LEU A 2 -32.16 -37.43 -41.34
C LEU A 2 -32.93 -36.80 -40.18
N LEU A 3 -32.41 -36.87 -38.96
CA LEU A 3 -32.81 -36.02 -37.84
C LEU A 3 -31.57 -35.26 -37.38
N ALA A 4 -31.53 -33.99 -37.79
CA ALA A 4 -30.45 -33.06 -37.52
C ALA A 4 -30.45 -32.61 -36.05
N SER A 5 -29.27 -32.65 -35.45
CA SER A 5 -28.96 -32.12 -34.13
C SER A 5 -28.96 -30.59 -34.16
N LEU A 6 -29.67 -29.93 -33.24
CA LEU A 6 -29.49 -28.51 -32.93
C LEU A 6 -28.81 -28.37 -31.57
N PHE A 7 -27.52 -28.05 -31.60
CA PHE A 7 -26.77 -27.54 -30.45
C PHE A 7 -27.09 -26.05 -30.29
N PHE A 8 -27.79 -25.68 -29.21
CA PHE A 8 -27.87 -24.30 -28.76
C PHE A 8 -26.63 -23.98 -27.91
N VAL A 9 -25.67 -23.25 -28.47
CA VAL A 9 -24.58 -22.64 -27.72
C VAL A 9 -25.05 -21.26 -27.28
N SER A 10 -25.45 -21.12 -26.01
CA SER A 10 -25.70 -19.84 -25.37
C SER A 10 -24.38 -19.15 -25.04
N LEU A 11 -23.95 -18.20 -25.87
CA LEU A 11 -22.88 -17.26 -25.52
C LEU A 11 -23.39 -16.37 -24.38
N SER A 12 -22.99 -16.72 -23.16
CA SER A 12 -23.16 -15.86 -21.99
C SER A 12 -22.07 -14.80 -22.04
N ALA A 13 -22.44 -13.59 -22.46
CA ALA A 13 -21.56 -12.42 -22.37
C ALA A 13 -21.22 -12.18 -20.90
N SER A 14 -19.98 -12.51 -20.52
CA SER A 14 -19.43 -12.24 -19.21
C SER A 14 -19.22 -10.73 -19.10
N CYS A 15 -20.13 -10.04 -18.42
CA CYS A 15 -19.92 -8.67 -17.98
C CYS A 15 -18.76 -8.68 -16.98
N GLN A 16 -17.54 -8.39 -17.46
CA GLN A 16 -16.44 -8.00 -16.60
C GLN A 16 -16.86 -6.72 -15.88
N ASN A 17 -17.09 -6.86 -14.57
CA ASN A 17 -17.33 -5.77 -13.65
C ASN A 17 -16.02 -4.96 -13.53
N ARG A 18 -15.72 -4.09 -14.52
CA ARG A 18 -14.72 -3.05 -14.34
C ARG A 18 -15.26 -2.14 -13.25
N ALA A 19 -14.66 -2.22 -12.06
CA ALA A 19 -14.91 -1.25 -11.01
C ALA A 19 -14.84 0.15 -11.62
N ALA A 20 -15.94 0.89 -11.52
CA ALA A 20 -16.04 2.23 -12.08
C ALA A 20 -14.96 3.09 -11.43
N LYS A 21 -14.06 3.65 -12.26
CA LYS A 21 -13.05 4.61 -11.84
C LYS A 21 -13.80 5.81 -11.26
N THR A 22 -13.67 6.05 -9.97
CA THR A 22 -14.18 7.29 -9.38
C THR A 22 -13.35 8.43 -9.94
N ASP A 23 -13.97 9.38 -10.63
CA ASP A 23 -13.37 10.60 -11.23
C ASP A 23 -12.78 11.58 -10.19
N ARG A 24 -12.38 11.08 -9.01
CA ARG A 24 -11.75 11.90 -8.00
C ARG A 24 -10.31 12.21 -8.44
N PRO A 25 -9.88 13.47 -8.39
CA PRO A 25 -8.48 13.80 -8.61
C PRO A 25 -7.60 13.12 -7.56
N TYR A 26 -6.44 12.65 -7.99
CA TYR A 26 -5.40 12.15 -7.10
C TYR A 26 -5.01 13.21 -6.06
N SER A 27 -4.56 12.77 -4.88
CA SER A 27 -3.93 13.65 -3.89
C SER A 27 -2.71 14.36 -4.49
N THR A 28 -2.32 15.49 -3.91
CA THR A 28 -1.19 16.29 -4.39
C THR A 28 0.10 15.47 -4.52
N THR A 29 0.37 14.57 -3.58
CA THR A 29 1.59 13.75 -3.62
C THR A 29 1.53 12.69 -4.70
N THR A 30 0.38 12.05 -4.92
CA THR A 30 0.21 11.11 -6.04
C THR A 30 0.23 11.84 -7.38
N GLN A 31 -0.39 13.02 -7.49
CA GLN A 31 -0.35 13.79 -8.74
C GLN A 31 1.08 14.14 -9.14
N LYS A 32 1.94 14.51 -8.17
CA LYS A 32 3.37 14.71 -8.44
C LYS A 32 4.07 13.46 -8.98
N LEU A 33 3.66 12.26 -8.57
CA LEU A 33 4.18 11.01 -9.14
C LEU A 33 3.75 10.87 -10.60
N VAL A 34 2.46 11.06 -10.86
CA VAL A 34 1.88 10.97 -12.21
C VAL A 34 2.62 11.94 -13.13
N ASP A 35 2.72 13.20 -12.73
CA ASP A 35 3.42 14.24 -13.48
C ASP A 35 4.90 13.85 -13.70
N LEU A 36 5.58 13.35 -12.66
CA LEU A 36 6.97 12.91 -12.78
C LEU A 36 7.12 11.78 -13.82
N VAL A 37 6.28 10.75 -13.76
CA VAL A 37 6.34 9.61 -14.67
C VAL A 37 5.93 10.00 -16.10
N GLU A 38 5.06 10.99 -16.26
CA GLU A 38 4.70 11.52 -17.58
C GLU A 38 5.85 12.29 -18.24
N HIS A 39 6.61 13.06 -17.47
CA HIS A 39 7.67 13.94 -18.00
C HIS A 39 9.06 13.28 -18.04
N ASP A 40 9.31 12.24 -17.24
CA ASP A 40 10.59 11.54 -17.17
C ASP A 40 10.45 10.09 -17.70
N SER A 41 10.86 9.89 -18.96
CA SER A 41 10.80 8.58 -19.63
C SER A 41 11.67 7.52 -18.95
N ARG A 42 12.75 7.93 -18.26
CA ARG A 42 13.63 6.99 -17.56
C ARG A 42 12.94 6.48 -16.30
N ILE A 43 12.38 7.36 -15.48
CA ILE A 43 11.60 6.96 -14.29
C ILE A 43 10.41 6.09 -14.71
N LYS A 44 9.71 6.47 -15.78
CA LYS A 44 8.62 5.65 -16.33
C LYS A 44 9.06 4.23 -16.67
N SER A 45 10.20 4.08 -17.36
CA SER A 45 10.74 2.79 -17.74
C SER A 45 11.10 1.93 -16.52
N LEU A 46 11.82 2.52 -15.56
CA LEU A 46 12.27 1.82 -14.35
C LEU A 46 11.08 1.36 -13.50
N LEU A 47 10.10 2.23 -13.28
CA LEU A 47 8.92 1.90 -12.49
C LEU A 47 8.04 0.85 -13.20
N SER A 48 7.91 0.93 -14.53
CA SER A 48 7.19 -0.09 -15.31
C SER A 48 7.89 -1.45 -15.24
N GLU A 49 9.23 -1.49 -15.32
CA GLU A 49 10.01 -2.73 -15.18
C GLU A 49 9.83 -3.33 -13.78
N ALA A 50 9.89 -2.49 -12.73
CA ALA A 50 9.68 -2.92 -11.35
C ALA A 50 8.28 -3.53 -11.13
N ILE A 51 7.24 -2.88 -11.66
CA ILE A 51 5.85 -3.36 -11.60
C ILE A 51 5.70 -4.68 -12.36
N GLU A 52 6.28 -4.79 -13.57
CA GLU A 52 6.19 -6.02 -14.37
C GLU A 52 6.91 -7.20 -13.69
N LYS A 53 8.07 -6.96 -13.06
CA LYS A 53 8.76 -7.97 -12.24
C LYS A 53 7.91 -8.36 -11.02
N GLY A 54 7.35 -7.36 -10.31
CA GLY A 54 6.48 -7.59 -9.16
C GLY A 54 5.26 -8.44 -9.53
N ARG A 55 4.62 -8.14 -10.67
CA ARG A 55 3.50 -8.91 -11.23
C ARG A 55 3.86 -10.35 -11.54
N LYS A 56 5.05 -10.63 -12.08
CA LYS A 56 5.50 -12.01 -12.33
C LYS A 56 5.71 -12.80 -11.05
N ILE A 57 6.23 -12.16 -10.01
CA ILE A 57 6.47 -12.78 -8.70
C ILE A 57 5.16 -13.01 -7.95
N ASN A 58 4.27 -12.02 -7.96
CA ASN A 58 2.96 -12.08 -7.33
C ASN A 58 1.88 -11.57 -8.31
N PRO A 59 1.22 -12.47 -9.08
CA PRO A 59 0.20 -12.07 -10.05
C PRO A 59 -1.17 -11.81 -9.43
N ASP A 60 -1.36 -12.07 -8.12
CA ASP A 60 -2.65 -11.91 -7.46
C ASP A 60 -2.91 -10.43 -7.12
N PRO A 61 -3.92 -9.79 -7.75
CA PRO A 61 -4.21 -8.37 -7.52
C PRO A 61 -4.68 -8.06 -6.10
N SER A 62 -5.12 -9.06 -5.33
CA SER A 62 -5.51 -8.86 -3.93
C SER A 62 -4.32 -8.66 -3.01
N THR A 63 -3.18 -9.26 -3.32
CA THR A 63 -1.94 -9.16 -2.53
C THR A 63 -0.85 -8.34 -3.24
N ASN A 64 -1.02 -8.07 -4.53
CA ASN A 64 -0.21 -7.17 -5.36
C ASN A 64 -1.11 -6.23 -6.20
N PRO A 65 -1.64 -5.14 -5.63
CA PRO A 65 -2.56 -4.24 -6.35
C PRO A 65 -1.94 -3.52 -7.56
N ALA A 66 -0.64 -3.22 -7.54
CA ALA A 66 0.07 -2.58 -8.64
C ALA A 66 0.37 -3.57 -9.78
N GLN A 67 -0.62 -3.76 -10.64
CA GLN A 67 -0.52 -4.57 -11.86
C GLN A 67 -0.18 -3.72 -13.10
N SER A 68 -0.26 -2.40 -12.98
CA SER A 68 0.09 -1.39 -13.98
C SER A 68 0.53 -0.10 -13.29
N LEU A 69 1.02 0.89 -14.04
CA LEU A 69 1.32 2.22 -13.49
C LEU A 69 0.09 2.88 -12.87
N GLU A 70 -1.06 2.80 -13.54
CA GLU A 70 -2.32 3.36 -13.04
C GLU A 70 -2.75 2.70 -11.73
N ALA A 71 -2.66 1.36 -11.66
CA ALA A 71 -2.98 0.63 -10.44
C ALA A 71 -1.98 0.92 -9.31
N TYR A 72 -0.71 1.21 -9.65
CA TYR A 72 0.28 1.70 -8.70
C TYR A 72 -0.10 3.09 -8.16
N TYR A 73 -0.54 4.02 -9.02
CA TYR A 73 -1.00 5.33 -8.59
C TYR A 73 -2.22 5.24 -7.67
N ASP A 74 -3.19 4.38 -8.00
CA ASP A 74 -4.36 4.14 -7.17
C ASP A 74 -3.98 3.57 -5.79
N PHE A 75 -2.99 2.66 -5.75
CA PHE A 75 -2.43 2.13 -4.50
C PHE A 75 -1.75 3.24 -3.67
N ILE A 76 -0.87 4.02 -4.29
CA ILE A 76 -0.17 5.13 -3.65
C ILE A 76 -1.19 6.14 -3.12
N ASP A 77 -2.20 6.52 -3.90
CA ASP A 77 -3.20 7.50 -3.49
C ASP A 77 -4.03 7.03 -2.31
N ARG A 78 -4.54 5.79 -2.38
CA ARG A 78 -5.30 5.18 -1.29
C ARG A 78 -4.50 5.18 0.00
N SER A 79 -3.21 4.84 -0.07
CA SER A 79 -2.36 4.75 1.11
C SER A 79 -2.26 6.07 1.88
N GLN A 80 -2.32 7.23 1.20
CA GLN A 80 -2.13 8.54 1.80
C GLN A 80 -3.12 8.87 2.92
N THR A 81 -4.29 8.24 2.91
CA THR A 81 -5.35 8.44 3.92
C THR A 81 -5.86 7.14 4.51
N ALA A 82 -5.21 6.01 4.24
CA ALA A 82 -5.59 4.72 4.80
C ALA A 82 -4.82 4.44 6.08
N MET A 83 -5.50 3.79 7.03
CA MET A 83 -4.83 3.19 8.17
C MET A 83 -3.93 2.02 7.70
N PRO A 84 -2.82 1.72 8.39
CA PRO A 84 -1.86 0.72 7.91
C PRO A 84 -2.47 -0.67 7.68
N TRP A 85 -3.50 -1.06 8.44
CA TRP A 85 -4.20 -2.34 8.25
C TRP A 85 -5.25 -2.35 7.12
N ASP A 86 -5.51 -1.21 6.49
CA ASP A 86 -6.56 -1.02 5.47
C ASP A 86 -6.03 -0.58 4.11
N VAL A 87 -4.70 -0.46 3.93
CA VAL A 87 -4.10 -0.06 2.64
C VAL A 87 -4.32 -1.14 1.57
N ILE A 88 -4.06 -2.40 1.93
CA ILE A 88 -4.25 -3.57 1.05
C ILE A 88 -5.22 -4.53 1.72
N PHE A 89 -6.28 -4.89 0.99
CA PHE A 89 -7.17 -5.94 1.43
C PHE A 89 -6.55 -7.29 1.06
N CYS A 90 -6.06 -8.04 2.04
CA CYS A 90 -5.53 -9.38 1.85
C CYS A 90 -6.57 -10.42 2.30
N PRO A 91 -7.32 -11.06 1.37
CA PRO A 91 -8.23 -12.14 1.72
C PRO A 91 -7.48 -13.23 2.50
N GLY A 92 -8.10 -13.74 3.56
CA GLY A 92 -7.51 -14.81 4.37
C GLY A 92 -6.45 -14.36 5.38
N GLN A 93 -6.17 -13.07 5.53
CA GLN A 93 -5.32 -12.54 6.60
C GLN A 93 -6.15 -11.86 7.71
N PRO A 94 -6.63 -12.61 8.71
CA PRO A 94 -7.50 -12.06 9.75
C PRO A 94 -6.74 -11.19 10.76
N SER A 95 -5.43 -11.38 10.93
CA SER A 95 -4.63 -10.62 11.89
C SER A 95 -4.43 -9.18 11.42
N ILE A 96 -4.65 -8.22 12.32
CA ILE A 96 -4.39 -6.81 12.04
C ILE A 96 -2.90 -6.57 11.74
N PHE A 97 -2.01 -7.25 12.46
CA PHE A 97 -0.57 -7.17 12.23
C PHE A 97 -0.19 -7.73 10.88
N GLY A 98 -0.77 -8.87 10.48
CA GLY A 98 -0.57 -9.44 9.16
C GLY A 98 -0.96 -8.45 8.06
N ARG A 99 -2.09 -7.74 8.21
CA ARG A 99 -2.51 -6.71 7.26
C ARG A 99 -1.59 -5.49 7.25
N MET A 100 -1.18 -4.99 8.42
CA MET A 100 -0.22 -3.89 8.53
C MET A 100 1.12 -4.24 7.89
N TYR A 101 1.63 -5.44 8.18
CA TYR A 101 2.88 -5.95 7.61
C TYR A 101 2.76 -6.07 6.09
N GLN A 102 1.68 -6.64 5.56
CA GLN A 102 1.44 -6.72 4.13
C GLN A 102 1.46 -5.33 3.47
N ALA A 103 0.74 -4.36 4.03
CA ALA A 103 0.69 -3.00 3.50
C ALA A 103 2.07 -2.33 3.46
N LEU A 104 2.82 -2.39 4.56
CA LEU A 104 4.14 -1.77 4.69
C LEU A 104 5.17 -2.46 3.77
N CYS A 105 5.24 -3.79 3.81
CA CYS A 105 6.18 -4.55 3.00
C CYS A 105 5.89 -4.45 1.51
N TYR A 106 4.62 -4.32 1.12
CA TYR A 106 4.26 -4.19 -0.29
C TYR A 106 4.78 -2.90 -0.93
N CYS A 107 4.82 -1.79 -0.19
CA CYS A 107 5.43 -0.56 -0.69
C CYS A 107 6.92 -0.80 -1.04
N TYR A 108 7.65 -1.54 -0.19
CA TYR A 108 9.04 -1.93 -0.48
C TYR A 108 9.14 -2.95 -1.61
N PHE A 109 8.19 -3.86 -1.74
CA PHE A 109 8.20 -4.90 -2.78
C PHE A 109 8.35 -4.30 -4.19
N ILE A 110 7.59 -3.26 -4.53
CA ILE A 110 7.74 -2.57 -5.83
C ILE A 110 8.98 -1.66 -5.86
N ASN A 111 9.15 -0.81 -4.85
CA ASN A 111 10.18 0.23 -4.86
C ASN A 111 11.63 -0.29 -4.76
N CYS A 112 11.82 -1.44 -4.12
CA CYS A 112 13.10 -2.08 -3.92
C CYS A 112 13.38 -3.19 -4.95
N MET A 113 12.54 -3.35 -5.97
CA MET A 113 12.74 -4.36 -7.01
C MET A 113 14.10 -4.16 -7.68
N PRO A 114 14.96 -5.20 -7.77
CA PRO A 114 16.25 -5.09 -8.44
C PRO A 114 16.06 -4.93 -9.96
N LEU A 115 16.72 -3.93 -10.53
CA LEU A 115 16.67 -3.57 -11.95
C LEU A 115 18.07 -3.68 -12.54
N GLU A 116 18.24 -4.55 -13.53
CA GLU A 116 19.53 -4.82 -14.18
C GLU A 116 20.09 -3.57 -14.87
N SER A 117 19.17 -2.73 -15.39
CA SER A 117 19.49 -1.44 -16.01
C SER A 117 20.20 -0.46 -15.08
N LEU A 118 20.19 -0.68 -13.76
CA LEU A 118 20.83 0.16 -12.75
C LEU A 118 22.16 -0.41 -12.22
N GLU A 119 22.61 -1.59 -12.66
CA GLU A 119 23.76 -2.30 -12.06
C GLU A 119 25.09 -1.54 -12.04
N ASN A 120 25.29 -0.65 -13.00
CA ASN A 120 26.53 0.12 -13.14
C ASN A 120 26.42 1.54 -12.56
N GLU A 121 25.32 1.85 -11.89
CA GLU A 121 25.12 3.14 -11.24
C GLU A 121 25.65 3.13 -9.81
N SER A 122 26.11 4.29 -9.33
CA SER A 122 26.59 4.45 -7.94
C SER A 122 25.44 4.59 -6.95
N LEU A 123 24.48 3.65 -7.00
CA LEU A 123 23.33 3.58 -6.10
C LEU A 123 23.63 2.62 -4.93
N PHE A 124 22.96 2.82 -3.80
CA PHE A 124 23.09 1.90 -2.65
C PHE A 124 22.55 0.50 -2.99
N THR A 125 21.42 0.44 -3.69
CA THR A 125 20.92 -0.76 -4.35
C THR A 125 20.35 -0.40 -5.72
N ASN A 126 20.36 -1.37 -6.64
CA ASN A 126 19.93 -1.21 -8.03
C ASN A 126 18.40 -1.21 -8.14
N SER A 127 17.74 -0.23 -7.52
CA SER A 127 16.28 -0.10 -7.51
C SER A 127 15.85 1.35 -7.72
N VAL A 128 14.63 1.53 -8.22
CA VAL A 128 14.07 2.86 -8.52
C VAL A 128 14.01 3.77 -7.29
N GLN A 129 13.92 3.21 -6.08
CA GLN A 129 13.95 3.93 -4.80
C GLN A 129 15.12 4.92 -4.66
N TYR A 130 16.27 4.65 -5.29
CA TYR A 130 17.47 5.47 -5.16
C TYR A 130 17.71 6.42 -6.34
N VAL A 131 16.85 6.39 -7.36
CA VAL A 131 17.01 7.21 -8.57
C VAL A 131 16.32 8.56 -8.37
N GLU A 132 17.03 9.66 -8.58
CA GLU A 132 16.41 10.99 -8.58
C GLU A 132 15.75 11.30 -9.93
N PRO A 133 14.62 12.04 -9.94
CA PRO A 133 13.96 12.70 -8.81
C PRO A 133 12.94 11.82 -8.04
N TYR A 134 12.79 10.54 -8.42
CA TYR A 134 11.83 9.63 -7.80
C TYR A 134 12.10 9.39 -6.32
N ARG A 135 13.36 9.26 -5.91
CA ARG A 135 13.78 9.17 -4.51
C ARG A 135 13.24 10.33 -3.70
N SER A 136 13.42 11.57 -4.17
CA SER A 136 12.89 12.75 -3.49
C SER A 136 11.38 12.72 -3.37
N TRP A 137 10.67 12.32 -4.43
CA TRP A 137 9.22 12.11 -4.38
C TRP A 137 8.81 11.04 -3.34
N LEU A 138 9.53 9.91 -3.27
CA LEU A 138 9.22 8.84 -2.33
C LEU A 138 9.39 9.29 -0.86
N VAL A 139 10.38 10.16 -0.59
CA VAL A 139 10.52 10.80 0.73
C VAL A 139 9.32 11.68 1.06
N ASP A 140 8.84 12.48 0.10
CA ASP A 140 7.66 13.32 0.29
C ASP A 140 6.38 12.49 0.48
N TYR A 141 6.24 11.38 -0.24
CA TYR A 141 5.19 10.38 -0.03
C TYR A 141 5.18 9.84 1.40
N CYS A 142 6.34 9.42 1.92
CA CYS A 142 6.45 8.92 3.30
C CYS A 142 6.10 10.00 4.33
N LYS A 143 6.56 11.25 4.12
CA LYS A 143 6.21 12.38 5.00
C LYS A 143 4.72 12.69 4.97
N SER A 144 4.10 12.62 3.80
CA SER A 144 2.68 12.89 3.60
C SER A 144 1.81 11.84 4.33
N TRP A 145 2.09 10.56 4.15
CA TRP A 145 1.38 9.50 4.89
C TRP A 145 1.65 9.59 6.39
N GLY A 146 2.89 9.85 6.81
CA GLY A 146 3.22 10.09 8.21
C GLY A 146 2.47 11.27 8.82
N SER A 147 2.27 12.35 8.05
CA SER A 147 1.49 13.51 8.49
C SER A 147 0.01 13.17 8.70
N PHE A 148 -0.58 12.35 7.81
CA PHE A 148 -1.93 11.82 8.01
C PHE A 148 -2.00 10.97 9.29
N LEU A 149 -1.04 10.06 9.51
CA LEU A 149 -0.99 9.19 10.69
C LEU A 149 -0.68 9.93 12.00
N SER A 150 -0.16 11.15 11.92
CA SER A 150 0.00 12.08 13.05
C SER A 150 -1.20 13.02 13.23
N SER A 151 -2.23 12.95 12.37
CA SER A 151 -3.42 13.80 12.49
C SER A 151 -4.45 13.20 13.45
N PRO A 152 -5.32 14.02 14.08
CA PRO A 152 -6.40 13.51 14.92
C PRO A 152 -7.39 12.58 14.21
N VAL A 153 -7.52 12.71 12.88
CA VAL A 153 -8.42 11.86 12.07
C VAL A 153 -7.97 10.40 12.07
N SER A 154 -6.66 10.16 12.23
CA SER A 154 -6.08 8.81 12.27
C SER A 154 -6.33 8.05 13.57
N TRP A 155 -7.02 8.65 14.55
CA TRP A 155 -7.29 8.02 15.83
C TRP A 155 -8.68 8.36 16.37
N ASN A 156 -9.53 7.35 16.48
CA ASN A 156 -10.89 7.46 16.97
C ASN A 156 -11.22 6.31 17.93
N LYS A 157 -12.45 6.31 18.46
CA LYS A 157 -12.88 5.33 19.46
C LYS A 157 -12.89 3.92 18.89
N GLU A 158 -13.25 3.78 17.62
CA GLU A 158 -13.33 2.52 16.89
C GLU A 158 -11.93 1.90 16.74
N TYR A 159 -10.95 2.70 16.28
CA TYR A 159 -9.55 2.25 16.14
C TYR A 159 -8.90 1.95 17.48
N LYS A 160 -9.18 2.78 18.50
CA LYS A 160 -8.75 2.48 19.87
C LYS A 160 -9.32 1.15 20.33
N ALA A 161 -10.63 0.93 20.21
CA ALA A 161 -11.27 -0.32 20.63
C ALA A 161 -10.69 -1.53 19.87
N LEU A 162 -10.47 -1.39 18.57
CA LEU A 162 -9.82 -2.41 17.74
C LEU A 162 -8.43 -2.78 18.27
N MET A 163 -7.58 -1.79 18.56
CA MET A 163 -6.22 -2.04 19.09
C MET A 163 -6.24 -2.65 20.50
N MET A 164 -7.17 -2.23 21.36
CA MET A 164 -7.30 -2.79 22.71
C MET A 164 -7.71 -4.26 22.71
N GLN A 165 -8.31 -4.76 21.63
CA GLN A 165 -8.72 -6.16 21.49
C GLN A 165 -7.59 -7.09 21.01
N GLN A 166 -6.46 -6.55 20.54
CA GLN A 166 -5.37 -7.38 20.03
C GLN A 166 -4.50 -7.85 21.20
N GLU A 167 -4.54 -9.14 21.49
CA GLU A 167 -3.83 -9.74 22.62
C GLU A 167 -2.31 -9.54 22.50
N GLU A 168 -1.79 -9.63 21.28
CA GLU A 168 -0.38 -9.49 20.95
C GLU A 168 0.17 -8.07 21.21
N LEU A 169 -0.70 -7.06 21.29
CA LEU A 169 -0.29 -5.70 21.67
C LEU A 169 -0.07 -5.57 23.19
N GLY A 170 -0.64 -6.46 24.00
CA GLY A 170 -0.49 -6.42 25.46
C GLY A 170 -1.15 -5.20 26.12
N MET A 171 -2.17 -4.61 25.48
CA MET A 171 -2.74 -3.32 25.91
C MET A 171 -3.38 -3.35 27.31
N THR A 172 -3.78 -4.53 27.79
CA THR A 172 -4.40 -4.73 29.11
C THR A 172 -3.41 -5.14 30.19
N LYS A 173 -2.12 -5.27 29.86
CA LYS A 173 -1.08 -5.79 30.77
C LYS A 173 -0.42 -4.72 31.66
N GLY A 174 -0.84 -3.45 31.52
CA GLY A 174 -0.25 -2.33 32.27
C GLY A 174 1.13 -1.90 31.78
N TRP A 175 1.54 -2.34 30.58
CA TRP A 175 2.86 -2.09 30.02
C TRP A 175 3.06 -0.65 29.55
N TYR A 176 1.99 0.03 29.15
CA TYR A 176 2.05 1.31 28.45
C TYR A 176 1.44 2.44 29.26
N GLU A 177 1.81 3.66 28.89
CA GLU A 177 1.19 4.89 29.41
C GLU A 177 -0.33 4.93 29.18
N ASP A 178 -0.99 5.90 29.83
CA ASP A 178 -2.44 6.04 29.74
C ASP A 178 -2.90 6.31 28.27
N PRO A 179 -3.90 5.58 27.75
CA PRO A 179 -4.42 5.77 26.40
C PRO A 179 -5.01 7.15 26.09
N SER A 180 -5.22 8.01 27.09
CA SER A 180 -5.61 9.41 26.91
C SER A 180 -4.50 10.28 26.31
N ASN A 181 -3.24 9.81 26.32
CA ASN A 181 -2.10 10.47 25.67
C ASN A 181 -2.05 10.24 24.15
N TRP A 182 -2.89 9.34 23.60
CA TRP A 182 -2.87 9.02 22.18
C TRP A 182 -3.94 9.81 21.44
N HIS A 183 -3.51 10.78 20.65
CA HIS A 183 -4.38 11.66 19.86
C HIS A 183 -4.29 11.38 18.36
N SER A 184 -3.32 10.57 17.94
CA SER A 184 -3.10 10.12 16.57
C SER A 184 -2.63 8.66 16.54
N PHE A 185 -2.64 8.03 15.36
CA PHE A 185 -2.08 6.69 15.22
C PHE A 185 -0.59 6.67 15.57
N ASN A 186 0.17 7.70 15.19
CA ASN A 186 1.58 7.77 15.51
C ASN A 186 1.84 7.93 17.02
N ASP A 187 0.97 8.61 17.78
CA ASP A 187 1.07 8.62 19.25
C ASP A 187 0.88 7.21 19.82
N PHE A 188 -0.11 6.47 19.33
CA PHE A 188 -0.33 5.07 19.73
C PHE A 188 0.83 4.15 19.30
N PHE A 189 1.34 4.32 18.08
CA PHE A 189 2.40 3.49 17.52
C PHE A 189 3.73 3.72 18.26
N SER A 190 3.99 4.95 18.67
CA SER A 190 5.17 5.35 19.45
C SER A 190 4.89 5.45 20.96
N ARG A 191 3.79 4.84 21.43
CA ARG A 191 3.37 4.87 22.83
C ARG A 191 4.51 4.49 23.77
N ARG A 192 4.56 5.17 24.90
CA ARG A 192 5.59 4.92 25.90
C ARG A 192 5.19 3.77 26.81
N LEU A 193 6.21 3.15 27.39
CA LEU A 193 6.03 2.24 28.51
C LEU A 193 5.54 3.01 29.74
N ALA A 194 4.75 2.36 30.59
CA ALA A 194 4.19 2.94 31.81
C ALA A 194 5.28 3.39 32.80
N SER A 195 6.40 2.66 32.84
CA SER A 195 7.56 2.95 33.66
C SER A 195 8.83 2.33 33.08
N ALA A 196 9.99 2.64 33.66
CA ALA A 196 11.26 2.03 33.27
C ALA A 196 11.31 0.51 33.53
N ASP A 197 10.52 0.00 34.49
CA ASP A 197 10.49 -1.42 34.87
C ASP A 197 9.74 -2.30 33.85
N GLN A 198 9.12 -1.70 32.83
CA GLN A 198 8.41 -2.41 31.74
C GLN A 198 9.27 -2.57 30.47
N ARG A 199 10.55 -2.23 30.52
CA ARG A 199 11.49 -2.31 29.38
C ARG A 199 12.00 -3.71 29.11
#